data_AF-A0A965CYI2-F1
#
_entry.id   AF-A0A965CYI2-F1
#
_cell.length_a   1.000
_cell.length_b   1.000
_cell.length_c   1.000
_cell.angle_alpha   90.00
_cell.angle_beta   90.00
_cell.angle_gamma   90.00
#
_symmetry.space_group_name_H-M   'P 1'
#
loop_
_entity.id
_entity.type
_entity.pdbx_description
1 polymer ?
#
loop_
_entity_poly.entity_id
_entity_poly.type
_entity_poly.pdbx_seq_one_letter_code
_entity_poly.pdbx_strand_id
1 'polypeptide(L)'
;MKKSSGLADVIEGLPQNPLPDAFVIDAADSSPAALEALRDEIRQWPRIAHVQLDAQWARRLDAGLRFARVIAAVLGTLLGIALVAVTFNTIRLQVLTRREEIEVIKLIGATDAFIQRPFLYFGALQGLAGGAAALVIVSAGAYFANRGLGELSHVYASLLQLNGLSLGDSAALLATPAALGWFGAWLSVSRHLALIEP
;
A
#
# COMPACT_ATOMS: atom_id res chain seq x y z
N MET A 1 8.17 -39.30 27.49
CA MET A 1 8.45 -38.25 28.49
C MET A 1 9.89 -38.39 28.97
N LYS A 2 10.83 -37.61 28.45
CA LYS A 2 12.28 -37.74 28.73
C LYS A 2 12.83 -36.40 29.24
N LYS A 3 13.11 -36.38 30.55
CA LYS A 3 14.16 -35.64 31.28
C LYS A 3 14.36 -34.14 30.98
N SER A 4 13.66 -33.30 31.73
CA SER A 4 14.09 -31.94 32.11
C SER A 4 14.81 -31.88 33.48
N SER A 5 14.87 -32.99 34.22
CA SER A 5 15.29 -33.04 35.64
C SER A 5 16.75 -32.65 35.91
N GLY A 6 17.67 -32.78 34.94
CA GLY A 6 19.09 -32.52 35.18
C GLY A 6 19.54 -31.07 35.01
N LEU A 7 18.77 -30.24 34.29
CA LEU A 7 19.10 -28.82 34.10
C LEU A 7 18.59 -27.96 35.27
N ALA A 8 17.46 -28.36 35.86
CA ALA A 8 16.88 -27.69 37.03
C ALA A 8 17.80 -27.77 38.25
N ASP A 9 18.35 -28.96 38.57
CA ASP A 9 19.32 -29.15 39.66
C ASP A 9 20.61 -28.32 39.47
N VAL A 10 21.04 -28.13 38.22
CA VAL A 10 22.23 -27.32 37.89
C VAL A 10 21.95 -25.83 38.06
N ILE A 11 20.72 -25.38 37.76
CA ILE A 11 20.28 -23.99 37.94
C ILE A 11 20.10 -23.65 39.42
N GLU A 12 19.60 -24.59 40.24
CA GLU A 12 19.48 -24.41 41.71
C GLU A 12 20.84 -24.34 42.43
N GLY A 13 21.89 -24.95 41.85
CA GLY A 13 23.26 -24.88 42.38
C GLY A 13 24.03 -23.59 42.09
N LEU A 14 23.47 -22.68 41.28
CA LEU A 14 24.10 -21.40 40.93
C LEU A 14 23.66 -20.31 41.93
N PRO A 15 24.59 -19.72 42.71
CA PRO A 15 24.25 -18.72 43.73
C PRO A 15 23.70 -17.40 43.16
N GLN A 16 23.88 -17.16 41.86
CA GLN A 16 23.44 -15.96 41.14
C GLN A 16 23.40 -16.21 39.64
N ASN A 17 22.57 -15.44 38.91
CA ASN A 17 22.36 -15.58 37.47
C ASN A 17 23.68 -15.38 36.69
N PRO A 18 24.24 -16.44 36.06
CA PRO A 18 25.54 -16.37 35.38
C PRO A 18 25.45 -15.74 33.98
N LEU A 19 24.24 -15.54 33.44
CA LEU A 19 24.02 -14.96 32.13
C LEU A 19 23.91 -13.43 32.23
N PRO A 20 24.55 -12.67 31.33
CA PRO A 20 24.35 -11.22 31.26
C PRO A 20 22.89 -10.89 30.91
N ASP A 21 22.39 -9.77 31.42
CA ASP A 21 21.05 -9.29 31.13
C ASP A 21 20.88 -9.04 29.62
N ALA A 22 19.78 -9.54 29.05
CA ALA A 22 19.45 -9.38 27.64
C ALA A 22 18.34 -8.32 27.49
N PHE A 23 18.60 -7.29 26.70
CA PHE A 23 17.62 -6.29 26.32
C PHE A 23 17.23 -6.49 24.86
N VAL A 24 15.94 -6.61 24.58
CA VAL A 24 15.38 -6.63 23.23
C VAL A 24 14.97 -5.20 22.88
N ILE A 25 15.52 -4.66 21.81
CA ILE A 25 15.28 -3.28 21.37
C ILE A 25 14.63 -3.34 19.99
N ASP A 26 13.41 -2.84 19.89
CA ASP A 26 12.72 -2.66 18.61
C ASP A 26 13.05 -1.28 18.05
N ALA A 27 13.72 -1.24 16.89
CA ALA A 27 14.05 0.02 16.23
C ALA A 27 12.82 0.61 15.52
N ALA A 28 12.62 1.93 15.63
CA ALA A 28 11.55 2.64 14.92
C ALA A 28 11.76 2.60 13.40
N ASP A 29 13.01 2.61 12.94
CA ASP A 29 13.37 2.37 11.55
C ASP A 29 14.00 0.98 11.41
N SER A 30 13.29 0.09 10.71
CA SER A 30 13.72 -1.28 10.44
C SER A 30 14.59 -1.41 9.18
N SER A 31 15.02 -0.30 8.58
CA SER A 31 15.92 -0.32 7.43
C SER A 31 17.28 -0.93 7.82
N PRO A 32 17.92 -1.75 6.95
CA PRO A 32 19.20 -2.37 7.28
C PRO A 32 20.30 -1.36 7.66
N ALA A 33 20.30 -0.18 7.02
CA ALA A 33 21.25 0.88 7.30
C ALA A 33 21.04 1.51 8.69
N ALA A 34 19.78 1.79 9.07
CA ALA A 34 19.47 2.32 10.40
C ALA A 34 19.77 1.31 11.50
N LEU A 35 19.46 0.03 11.26
CA LEU A 35 19.78 -1.06 12.20
C LEU A 35 21.29 -1.25 12.39
N GLU A 36 22.08 -1.12 11.33
CA GLU A 36 23.55 -1.16 11.42
C GLU A 36 24.12 0.05 12.16
N ALA A 37 23.60 1.26 11.90
CA ALA A 37 24.01 2.47 12.61
C ALA A 37 23.67 2.37 14.11
N LEU A 38 22.47 1.91 14.45
CA LEU A 38 22.03 1.70 15.82
C LEU A 38 22.91 0.66 16.55
N ARG A 39 23.25 -0.44 15.86
CA ARG A 39 24.18 -1.46 16.40
C ARG A 39 25.53 -0.82 16.75
N ASP A 40 26.07 0.02 15.87
CA ASP A 40 27.39 0.62 16.04
C ASP A 40 27.40 1.69 17.13
N GLU A 41 26.29 2.40 17.34
CA GLU A 41 26.11 3.31 18.48
C GLU A 41 26.06 2.54 19.82
N ILE A 42 25.23 1.51 19.90
CA ILE A 42 25.03 0.72 21.12
C ILE A 42 26.32 -0.03 21.51
N ARG A 43 27.10 -0.50 20.53
CA ARG A 43 28.39 -1.15 20.78
C ARG A 43 29.41 -0.26 21.50
N GLN A 44 29.27 1.06 21.44
CA GLN A 44 30.20 1.99 22.10
C GLN A 44 29.91 2.14 23.60
N TRP A 45 28.78 1.62 24.10
CA TRP A 45 28.42 1.78 25.50
C TRP A 45 29.26 0.85 26.40
N PRO A 46 29.91 1.38 27.44
CA PRO A 46 30.89 0.65 28.25
C PRO A 46 30.30 -0.51 29.07
N ARG A 47 28.97 -0.66 29.11
CA ARG A 47 28.23 -1.67 29.89
C ARG A 47 27.65 -2.80 29.01
N ILE A 48 27.91 -2.79 27.70
CA ILE A 48 27.34 -3.75 26.74
C ILE A 48 28.41 -4.73 26.27
N ALA A 49 28.23 -6.01 26.57
CA ALA A 49 29.20 -7.07 26.23
C ALA A 49 29.04 -7.58 24.79
N HIS A 50 27.81 -7.66 24.27
CA HIS A 50 27.54 -8.18 22.94
C HIS A 50 26.27 -7.56 22.34
N VAL A 51 26.32 -7.21 21.05
CA VAL A 51 25.15 -6.76 20.27
C VAL A 51 24.99 -7.71 19.09
N GLN A 52 23.88 -8.46 19.10
CA GLN A 52 23.55 -9.44 18.07
C GLN A 52 22.58 -8.84 17.08
N LEU A 53 23.04 -8.61 15.85
CA LEU A 53 22.23 -8.12 14.74
C LEU A 53 22.57 -8.98 13.50
N ASP A 54 21.59 -9.73 12.98
CA ASP A 54 21.75 -10.45 11.71
C ASP A 54 21.49 -9.50 10.52
N ALA A 55 22.48 -8.65 10.25
CA ALA A 55 22.44 -7.71 9.13
C ALA A 55 22.27 -8.39 7.77
N GLN A 56 22.81 -9.61 7.61
CA GLN A 56 22.79 -10.30 6.32
C GLN A 56 21.37 -10.77 5.99
N TRP A 57 20.64 -11.31 6.97
CA TRP A 57 19.24 -11.66 6.81
C TRP A 57 18.38 -10.41 6.53
N ALA A 58 18.57 -9.34 7.31
CA ALA A 58 17.83 -8.09 7.13
C ALA A 58 18.02 -7.48 5.73
N ARG A 59 19.27 -7.45 5.23
CA ARG A 59 19.58 -6.98 3.86
C ARG A 59 18.91 -7.84 2.78
N ARG A 60 18.86 -9.16 2.95
CA ARG A 60 18.20 -10.07 2.00
C ARG A 60 16.69 -9.85 1.96
N LEU A 61 16.06 -9.71 3.11
CA LEU A 61 14.63 -9.41 3.22
C LEU A 61 14.31 -8.06 2.57
N ASP A 62 15.07 -7.02 2.91
CA ASP A 62 14.90 -5.68 2.35
C ASP A 62 15.10 -5.65 0.83
N ALA A 63 16.08 -6.41 0.30
CA ALA A 63 16.22 -6.59 -1.15
C ALA A 63 15.00 -7.26 -1.79
N GLY A 64 14.44 -8.29 -1.16
CA GLY A 64 13.20 -8.94 -1.61
C GLY A 64 12.00 -7.99 -1.59
N LEU A 65 11.85 -7.19 -0.52
CA LEU A 65 10.79 -6.19 -0.39
C LEU A 65 10.92 -5.09 -1.44
N ARG A 66 12.14 -4.61 -1.72
CA ARG A 66 12.38 -3.64 -2.81
C ARG A 66 11.97 -4.21 -4.17
N PHE A 67 12.35 -5.45 -4.46
CA PHE A 67 11.96 -6.12 -5.70
C PHE A 67 10.44 -6.25 -5.83
N ALA A 68 9.76 -6.66 -4.75
CA ALA A 68 8.30 -6.73 -4.72
C ALA A 68 7.64 -5.36 -4.93
N ARG A 69 8.17 -4.28 -4.33
CA ARG A 69 7.70 -2.90 -4.56
C ARG A 69 7.83 -2.48 -6.02
N VAL A 70 8.94 -2.82 -6.68
CA VAL A 70 9.13 -2.53 -8.11
C VAL A 70 8.08 -3.26 -8.96
N ILE A 71 7.85 -4.55 -8.70
CA ILE A 71 6.80 -5.31 -9.40
C ILE A 71 5.42 -4.68 -9.18
N ALA A 72 5.09 -4.34 -7.94
CA ALA A 72 3.83 -3.71 -7.60
C ALA A 72 3.66 -2.35 -8.31
N ALA A 73 4.72 -1.55 -8.38
CA ALA A 73 4.72 -0.26 -9.08
C ALA A 73 4.51 -0.44 -10.60
N VAL A 74 5.16 -1.43 -11.21
CA VAL A 74 4.99 -1.74 -12.64
C VAL A 74 3.55 -2.19 -12.93
N LEU A 75 3.02 -3.13 -12.15
CA LEU A 75 1.64 -3.60 -12.29
C LEU A 75 0.62 -2.49 -12.04
N GLY A 76 0.83 -1.69 -10.97
CA GLY A 76 -0.02 -0.54 -10.66
C GLY A 76 -0.04 0.49 -11.78
N THR A 77 1.12 0.78 -12.37
CA THR A 77 1.23 1.69 -13.52
C THR A 77 0.48 1.14 -14.74
N LEU A 78 0.68 -0.14 -15.06
CA LEU A 78 0.02 -0.80 -16.19
C LEU A 78 -1.51 -0.79 -16.04
N LEU A 79 -2.01 -1.12 -14.84
CA LEU A 79 -3.44 -1.06 -14.54
C LEU A 79 -3.98 0.37 -14.56
N GLY A 80 -3.19 1.36 -14.11
CA GLY A 80 -3.55 2.77 -14.23
C GLY A 80 -3.70 3.22 -15.68
N ILE A 81 -2.80 2.81 -16.57
CA ILE A 81 -2.90 3.07 -18.01
C ILE A 81 -4.16 2.37 -18.58
N ALA A 82 -4.42 1.13 -18.19
CA ALA A 82 -5.61 0.40 -18.62
C ALA A 82 -6.90 1.10 -18.19
N LEU A 83 -6.97 1.57 -16.94
CA LEU A 83 -8.11 2.35 -16.44
C LEU A 83 -8.33 3.61 -17.28
N VAL A 84 -7.28 4.39 -17.52
CA VAL A 84 -7.35 5.59 -18.37
C VAL A 84 -7.83 5.25 -19.77
N ALA A 85 -7.33 4.17 -20.39
CA ALA A 85 -7.72 3.75 -21.74
C ALA A 85 -9.19 3.30 -21.80
N VAL A 86 -9.67 2.56 -20.80
CA VAL A 86 -11.07 2.16 -20.69
C VAL A 86 -11.97 3.38 -20.53
N THR A 87 -11.68 4.27 -19.56
CA THR A 87 -12.45 5.49 -19.35
C THR A 87 -12.44 6.38 -20.58
N PHE A 88 -11.29 6.51 -21.26
CA PHE A 88 -11.17 7.25 -22.51
C PHE A 88 -12.13 6.72 -23.58
N ASN A 89 -12.13 5.40 -23.80
CA ASN A 89 -12.97 4.78 -24.82
C ASN A 89 -14.46 4.84 -24.46
N THR A 90 -14.81 4.63 -23.19
CA THR A 90 -16.18 4.74 -22.70
C THR A 90 -16.74 6.13 -22.95
N ILE A 91 -15.98 7.18 -22.60
CA ILE A 91 -16.44 8.56 -22.78
C ILE A 91 -16.49 8.95 -24.25
N ARG A 92 -15.54 8.48 -25.06
CA ARG A 92 -15.59 8.63 -26.52
C ARG A 92 -16.92 8.11 -27.09
N LEU A 93 -17.32 6.90 -26.67
CA LEU A 93 -18.60 6.32 -27.10
C LEU A 93 -19.79 7.16 -26.62
N GLN A 94 -19.79 7.62 -25.37
CA GLN A 94 -20.87 8.47 -24.85
C GLN A 94 -21.00 9.80 -25.60
N VAL A 95 -19.88 10.46 -25.92
CA VAL A 95 -19.87 11.70 -26.72
C VAL A 95 -20.42 11.44 -28.12
N LEU A 96 -20.04 10.32 -28.75
CA LEU A 96 -20.49 9.97 -30.09
C LEU A 96 -22.01 9.69 -30.12
N THR A 97 -22.53 8.98 -29.12
CA THR A 97 -23.98 8.70 -29.00
C THR A 97 -24.80 9.95 -28.75
N ARG A 98 -24.24 10.98 -28.10
CA ARG A 98 -24.91 12.26 -27.82
C ARG A 98 -24.48 13.40 -28.75
N ARG A 99 -23.92 13.08 -29.91
CA ARG A 99 -23.34 14.08 -30.81
C ARG A 99 -24.34 15.16 -31.23
N GLU A 100 -25.55 14.77 -31.62
CA GLU A 100 -26.60 15.69 -32.07
C GLU A 100 -27.02 16.66 -30.95
N GLU A 101 -27.17 16.16 -29.72
CA GLU A 101 -27.47 17.00 -28.54
C GLU A 101 -26.35 18.02 -28.30
N ILE A 102 -25.09 17.58 -28.38
CA ILE A 102 -23.90 18.42 -28.17
C ILE A 102 -23.82 19.52 -29.23
N GLU A 103 -24.15 19.20 -30.49
CA GLU A 103 -24.15 20.16 -31.60
C GLU A 103 -25.19 21.26 -31.40
N VAL A 104 -26.43 20.90 -31.01
CA VAL A 104 -27.47 21.87 -30.66
C VAL A 104 -27.04 22.76 -29.49
N ILE A 105 -26.44 22.18 -28.45
CA ILE A 105 -25.96 22.93 -27.28
C ILE A 105 -24.83 23.90 -27.66
N LYS A 106 -23.92 23.49 -28.57
CA LYS A 106 -22.88 24.38 -29.11
C LYS A 106 -23.46 25.53 -29.93
N LEU A 107 -24.49 25.28 -30.75
CA LEU A 107 -25.14 26.33 -31.57
C LEU A 107 -25.80 27.43 -30.72
N ILE A 108 -26.25 27.10 -29.52
CA ILE A 108 -26.84 28.07 -28.57
C ILE A 108 -25.75 28.84 -27.80
N GLY A 109 -24.46 28.58 -28.08
CA GLY A 109 -23.31 29.32 -27.54
C GLY A 109 -22.71 28.72 -26.27
N ALA A 110 -22.96 27.44 -25.97
CA ALA A 110 -22.34 26.80 -24.82
C ALA A 110 -20.81 26.64 -24.99
N THR A 111 -20.08 26.97 -23.93
CA THR A 111 -18.62 26.73 -23.88
C THR A 111 -18.30 25.24 -23.85
N ASP A 112 -17.17 24.83 -24.43
CA ASP A 112 -16.71 23.43 -24.36
C ASP A 112 -16.64 22.95 -22.91
N ALA A 113 -16.13 23.78 -21.99
CA ALA A 113 -16.03 23.48 -20.56
C ALA A 113 -17.38 23.11 -19.92
N PHE A 114 -18.49 23.72 -20.35
CA PHE A 114 -19.82 23.35 -19.88
C PHE A 114 -20.19 21.92 -20.28
N ILE A 115 -19.84 21.54 -21.52
CA ILE A 115 -20.11 20.22 -22.07
C ILE A 115 -19.20 19.15 -21.43
N GLN A 116 -17.96 19.49 -21.03
CA GLN A 116 -17.03 18.50 -20.46
C GLN A 116 -17.36 18.07 -19.02
N ARG A 117 -17.85 18.99 -18.18
CA ARG A 117 -18.11 18.76 -16.76
C ARG A 117 -18.85 17.45 -16.44
N PRO A 118 -20.01 17.13 -17.05
CA PRO A 118 -20.72 15.89 -16.75
C PRO A 118 -19.86 14.64 -16.98
N PHE A 119 -19.12 14.58 -18.09
CA PHE A 119 -18.25 13.45 -18.40
C PHE A 119 -17.07 13.32 -17.43
N LEU A 120 -16.51 14.44 -16.98
CA LEU A 120 -15.47 14.45 -15.95
C LEU A 120 -15.98 13.88 -14.62
N TYR A 121 -17.20 14.23 -14.21
CA TYR A 121 -17.81 13.66 -13.01
C TYR A 121 -18.05 12.15 -13.14
N PHE A 122 -18.50 11.69 -14.30
CA PHE A 122 -18.65 10.24 -14.54
C PHE A 122 -17.31 9.51 -14.47
N GLY A 123 -16.25 10.05 -15.07
CA GLY A 123 -14.91 9.47 -14.99
C GLY A 123 -14.37 9.40 -13.56
N ALA A 124 -14.50 10.50 -12.81
CA ALA A 124 -14.09 10.56 -11.40
C ALA A 124 -14.89 9.59 -10.53
N LEU A 125 -16.21 9.52 -10.71
CA LEU A 125 -17.09 8.64 -9.94
C LEU A 125 -16.82 7.17 -10.23
N GLN A 126 -16.56 6.81 -11.49
CA GLN A 126 -16.15 5.46 -11.88
C GLN A 126 -14.81 5.08 -11.21
N GLY A 127 -13.85 6.01 -11.20
CA GLY A 127 -12.57 5.83 -10.48
C GLY A 127 -12.76 5.67 -8.97
N LEU A 128 -13.61 6.51 -8.35
CA LEU A 128 -13.95 6.42 -6.93
C LEU A 128 -14.62 5.08 -6.58
N ALA A 129 -15.54 4.60 -7.40
CA ALA A 129 -16.20 3.32 -7.19
C ALA A 129 -15.19 2.16 -7.23
N GLY A 130 -14.23 2.20 -8.16
CA GLY A 130 -13.12 1.25 -8.20
C GLY A 130 -12.22 1.34 -6.96
N GLY A 131 -11.88 2.54 -6.51
CA GLY A 131 -11.13 2.77 -5.28
C GLY A 131 -11.86 2.28 -4.03
N ALA A 132 -13.17 2.51 -3.95
CA ALA A 132 -14.00 2.02 -2.83
C ALA A 132 -14.05 0.49 -2.81
N ALA A 133 -14.22 -0.15 -3.96
CA ALA A 133 -14.14 -1.60 -4.07
C ALA A 133 -12.78 -2.13 -3.63
N ALA A 134 -11.68 -1.49 -4.06
CA ALA A 134 -10.32 -1.86 -3.64
C ALA A 134 -10.15 -1.73 -2.13
N LEU A 135 -10.62 -0.64 -1.52
CA LEU A 135 -10.57 -0.42 -0.07
C LEU A 135 -11.30 -1.53 0.69
N VAL A 136 -12.49 -1.94 0.23
CA VAL A 136 -13.24 -3.05 0.83
C VAL A 136 -12.48 -4.37 0.71
N ILE A 137 -11.94 -4.67 -0.47
CA ILE A 137 -11.19 -5.91 -0.72
C ILE A 137 -9.96 -5.99 0.18
N VAL A 138 -9.17 -4.91 0.26
CA VAL A 138 -7.95 -4.87 1.07
C VAL A 138 -8.28 -4.94 2.56
N SER A 139 -9.29 -4.20 3.02
CA SER A 139 -9.70 -4.22 4.43
C SER A 139 -10.24 -5.59 4.85
N ALA A 140 -11.05 -6.23 3.99
CA ALA A 140 -11.54 -7.58 4.24
C ALA A 140 -10.40 -8.59 4.25
N GLY A 141 -9.46 -8.50 3.30
CA GLY A 141 -8.27 -9.34 3.25
C GLY A 141 -7.43 -9.23 4.52
N ALA A 142 -7.17 -8.01 4.99
CA ALA A 142 -6.45 -7.77 6.24
C ALA A 142 -7.18 -8.36 7.45
N TYR A 143 -8.51 -8.21 7.51
CA TYR A 143 -9.34 -8.79 8.57
C TYR A 143 -9.25 -10.33 8.61
N PHE A 144 -9.41 -11.00 7.45
CA PHE A 144 -9.31 -12.46 7.38
C PHE A 144 -7.90 -12.97 7.68
N ALA A 145 -6.86 -12.28 7.20
CA ALA A 145 -5.48 -12.63 7.49
C ALA A 145 -5.18 -12.52 9.00
N ASN A 146 -5.60 -11.43 9.65
CA ASN A 146 -5.43 -11.25 11.09
C ASN A 146 -6.17 -12.33 11.90
N ARG A 147 -7.35 -12.78 11.45
CA ARG A 147 -8.07 -13.87 12.10
C ARG A 147 -7.30 -15.19 12.01
N GLY A 148 -6.73 -15.52 10.86
CA GLY A 148 -5.90 -16.72 10.69
C GLY A 148 -4.60 -16.66 11.51
N LEU A 149 -3.99 -15.48 11.63
CA LEU A 149 -2.81 -15.26 12.46
C LEU A 149 -3.11 -15.32 13.96
N GLY A 150 -4.32 -14.95 14.38
CA GLY A 150 -4.77 -15.04 15.78
C GLY A 150 -4.79 -16.48 16.33
N GLU A 151 -5.00 -17.49 15.48
CA GLU A 151 -4.91 -18.90 15.90
C GLU A 151 -3.45 -19.36 16.11
N LEU A 152 -2.50 -18.77 15.37
CA LEU A 152 -1.06 -19.05 15.46
C LEU A 152 -0.36 -18.27 16.59
N SER A 153 -0.89 -17.09 16.96
CA SER A 153 -0.26 -16.19 17.94
C SER A 153 -0.24 -16.77 19.36
N HIS A 154 -1.21 -17.62 19.72
CA HIS A 154 -1.23 -18.36 20.98
C HIS A 154 -0.02 -19.31 21.13
N VAL A 155 0.58 -19.75 20.03
CA VAL A 155 1.71 -20.70 20.01
C VAL A 155 3.06 -19.97 19.95
N TYR A 156 3.12 -18.79 19.33
CA TYR A 156 4.38 -18.10 19.03
C TYR A 156 4.67 -16.84 19.85
N ALA A 157 3.78 -16.41 20.76
CA ALA A 157 3.97 -15.24 21.63
C ALA A 157 4.41 -13.96 20.88
N SER A 158 4.10 -13.87 19.58
CA SER A 158 4.42 -12.73 18.73
C SER A 158 3.13 -12.02 18.34
N LEU A 159 3.06 -10.72 18.62
CA LEU A 159 1.97 -9.84 18.23
C LEU A 159 2.10 -9.47 16.75
N LEU A 160 2.07 -10.47 15.85
CA LEU A 160 1.95 -10.25 14.41
C LEU A 160 0.54 -9.76 14.11
N GLN A 161 0.31 -8.46 14.29
CA GLN A 161 -0.89 -7.77 13.83
C GLN A 161 -0.55 -7.05 12.54
N LEU A 162 -1.29 -7.34 11.47
CA LEU A 162 -1.27 -6.49 10.29
C LEU A 162 -1.97 -5.19 10.68
N ASN A 163 -1.21 -4.11 10.79
CA ASN A 163 -1.76 -2.77 10.94
C ASN A 163 -2.72 -2.52 9.78
N GLY A 164 -3.95 -2.09 10.10
CA GLY A 164 -4.91 -1.66 9.10
C GLY A 164 -4.41 -0.45 8.32
N LEU A 165 -5.03 -0.16 7.17
CA LEU A 165 -4.70 1.04 6.41
C LEU A 165 -4.91 2.27 7.28
N SER A 166 -3.91 3.16 7.28
CA SER A 166 -4.08 4.49 7.86
C SER A 166 -5.21 5.23 7.14
N LEU A 167 -5.78 6.24 7.81
CA LEU A 167 -6.71 7.18 7.16
C LEU A 167 -6.06 7.84 5.95
N GLY A 168 -4.74 8.12 6.02
CA GLY A 168 -3.98 8.67 4.90
C GLY A 168 -3.90 7.71 3.71
N ASP A 169 -3.58 6.44 3.96
CA ASP A 169 -3.46 5.42 2.90
C ASP A 169 -4.82 5.14 2.25
N SER A 170 -5.88 5.09 3.06
CA SER A 170 -7.25 4.92 2.60
C SER A 170 -7.69 6.08 1.70
N ALA A 171 -7.37 7.32 2.09
CA ALA A 171 -7.65 8.50 1.28
C ALA A 171 -6.87 8.49 -0.03
N ALA A 172 -5.58 8.13 0.00
CA ALA A 172 -4.75 8.02 -1.20
C ALA A 172 -5.26 6.92 -2.14
N LEU A 173 -5.71 5.78 -1.60
CA LEU A 173 -6.27 4.67 -2.35
C LEU A 173 -7.57 5.05 -3.07
N LEU A 174 -8.38 5.94 -2.50
CA LEU A 174 -9.59 6.47 -3.15
C LEU A 174 -9.27 7.58 -4.16
N ALA A 175 -8.37 8.49 -3.80
CA ALA A 175 -8.05 9.66 -4.61
C ALA A 175 -7.32 9.30 -5.90
N THR A 176 -6.41 8.32 -5.86
CA THR A 176 -5.59 7.93 -7.02
C THR A 176 -6.43 7.44 -8.22
N PRO A 177 -7.30 6.41 -8.09
CA PRO A 177 -8.13 5.96 -9.22
C PRO A 177 -9.18 7.01 -9.62
N ALA A 178 -9.68 7.81 -8.69
CA ALA A 178 -10.56 8.94 -9.00
C ALA A 178 -9.88 9.98 -9.90
N ALA A 179 -8.64 10.35 -9.58
CA ALA A 179 -7.83 11.27 -10.36
C ALA A 179 -7.49 10.69 -11.74
N LEU A 180 -7.13 9.40 -11.81
CA LEU A 180 -6.88 8.72 -13.09
C LEU A 180 -8.14 8.65 -13.97
N GLY A 181 -9.30 8.34 -13.39
CA GLY A 181 -10.58 8.33 -14.10
C GLY A 181 -10.97 9.72 -14.61
N TRP A 182 -10.80 10.75 -13.76
CA TRP A 182 -11.01 12.14 -14.15
C TRP A 182 -10.05 12.58 -15.28
N PHE A 183 -8.77 12.21 -15.19
CA PHE A 183 -7.77 12.52 -16.20
C PHE A 183 -8.05 11.83 -17.53
N GLY A 184 -8.43 10.55 -17.51
CA GLY A 184 -8.83 9.81 -18.72
C GLY A 184 -10.08 10.40 -19.38
N ALA A 185 -11.04 10.87 -18.57
CA ALA A 185 -12.21 11.59 -19.04
C ALA A 185 -11.84 12.91 -19.72
N TRP A 186 -11.01 13.72 -19.06
CA TRP A 186 -10.55 14.99 -19.58
C TRP A 186 -9.82 14.84 -20.92
N LEU A 187 -8.91 13.88 -21.02
CA LEU A 187 -8.17 13.58 -22.25
C LEU A 187 -9.10 13.17 -23.40
N SER A 188 -10.16 12.41 -23.10
CA SER A 188 -11.12 11.96 -24.11
C SER A 188 -11.99 13.09 -24.64
N VAL A 189 -12.58 13.87 -23.74
CA VAL A 189 -13.51 14.94 -24.11
C VAL A 189 -12.80 16.08 -24.81
N SER A 190 -11.66 16.54 -24.29
CA SER A 190 -10.88 17.63 -24.91
C SER A 190 -10.51 17.29 -26.35
N ARG A 191 -10.07 16.04 -26.59
CA ARG A 191 -9.69 15.57 -27.92
C ARG A 191 -10.89 15.43 -28.87
N HIS A 192 -12.04 14.98 -28.40
CA HIS A 192 -13.20 14.74 -29.28
C HIS A 192 -14.04 16.00 -29.52
N LEU A 193 -14.16 16.91 -28.56
CA LEU A 193 -14.87 18.17 -28.77
C LEU A 193 -14.15 19.09 -29.76
N ALA A 194 -12.81 19.07 -29.79
CA ALA A 194 -12.00 19.78 -30.79
C ALA A 194 -12.22 19.26 -32.23
N LEU A 195 -12.73 18.03 -32.39
CA LEU A 195 -13.06 17.45 -33.70
C LEU A 195 -14.50 17.76 -34.13
N ILE A 196 -15.33 18.34 -33.26
CA ILE A 196 -16.72 18.70 -33.50
C ILE A 196 -16.83 20.24 -33.59
N GLU A 197 -15.82 20.90 -34.16
CA GLU A 197 -15.93 22.29 -34.56
C GLU A 197 -16.67 22.38 -35.92
N PRO A 198 -17.62 23.32 -36.09
CA PRO A 198 -18.31 23.55 -37.36
C PRO A 198 -17.39 24.15 -38.43
#